data_AF-A0A9J7DIV9-F1
#
_entry.id   AF-A0A9J7DIV9-F1
#
_cell.length_a   1.000
_cell.length_b   1.000
_cell.length_c   1.000
_cell.angle_alpha   90.00
_cell.angle_beta   90.00
_cell.angle_gamma   90.00
#
_symmetry.space_group_name_H-M   'P 1'
#
loop_
_entity.id
_entity.type
_entity.pdbx_description
1 polymer ?
#
loop_
_entity_poly.entity_id
_entity_poly.type
_entity_poly.pdbx_seq_one_letter_code
_entity_poly.pdbx_strand_id
1 'polypeptide(L)'
;MKQLLVICAIAMAMKISFVTATDGAQLNLEDFNDPVVFYKSAKQLAEKFEPLVKQVIGELPQEEESYVKHREALENYLLKSQETKATPEICFIKVFKLLEDFIDVVAPYKHKTDDVAVEDLKVLELFNQHGYAELEKQLLDLVLQYDAVEFSKRVASLSPEVGHELLGVCER
;
A
#
# COMPACT_ATOMS: atom_id res chain seq x y z
N MET A 1 -3.38 16.81 -11.81
CA MET A 1 -4.55 17.02 -10.91
C MET A 1 -5.19 15.73 -10.43
N LYS A 2 -5.49 14.72 -11.28
CA LYS A 2 -6.09 13.45 -10.83
C LYS A 2 -5.22 12.62 -9.87
N GLN A 3 -3.89 12.66 -9.98
CA GLN A 3 -2.99 11.84 -9.16
C GLN A 3 -2.75 12.39 -7.74
N LEU A 4 -2.75 13.71 -7.58
CA LEU A 4 -2.78 14.35 -6.25
C LEU A 4 -4.09 14.03 -5.53
N LEU A 5 -5.18 13.89 -6.29
CA LEU A 5 -6.47 13.41 -5.78
C LEU A 5 -6.44 11.93 -5.41
N VAL A 6 -5.66 11.07 -6.09
CA VAL A 6 -5.49 9.65 -5.71
C VAL A 6 -4.73 9.55 -4.39
N ILE A 7 -3.64 10.30 -4.21
CA ILE A 7 -2.88 10.30 -2.94
C ILE A 7 -3.74 10.87 -1.79
N CYS A 8 -4.49 11.95 -2.06
CA CYS A 8 -5.47 12.47 -1.11
C CYS A 8 -6.65 11.49 -0.88
N ALA A 9 -7.06 10.72 -1.88
CA ALA A 9 -8.15 9.74 -1.77
C ALA A 9 -7.71 8.49 -1.00
N ILE A 10 -6.48 8.03 -1.18
CA ILE A 10 -5.85 6.97 -0.39
C ILE A 10 -5.74 7.41 1.08
N ALA A 11 -5.31 8.66 1.32
CA ALA A 11 -5.26 9.24 2.66
C ALA A 11 -6.66 9.43 3.30
N MET A 12 -7.66 9.81 2.51
CA MET A 12 -9.05 9.95 2.97
C MET A 12 -9.73 8.60 3.19
N ALA A 13 -9.52 7.60 2.33
CA ALA A 13 -10.09 6.26 2.45
C ALA A 13 -9.57 5.53 3.70
N MET A 14 -8.28 5.69 4.03
CA MET A 14 -7.72 5.14 5.27
C MET A 14 -8.21 5.87 6.52
N LYS A 15 -8.46 7.19 6.46
CA LYS A 15 -9.08 7.94 7.58
C LYS A 15 -10.54 7.54 7.83
N ILE A 16 -11.29 7.17 6.80
CA ILE A 16 -12.71 6.81 6.93
C ILE A 16 -12.91 5.43 7.59
N SER A 17 -11.94 4.51 7.49
CA SER A 17 -12.00 3.20 8.15
C SER A 17 -11.50 3.20 9.61
N PHE A 18 -10.93 4.30 10.11
CA PHE A 18 -10.22 4.33 11.41
C PHE A 18 -10.68 5.46 12.37
N VAL A 19 -11.98 5.76 12.43
CA VAL A 19 -12.54 6.61 13.51
C VAL A 19 -12.64 5.86 14.85
N THR A 20 -12.06 4.67 14.98
CA THR A 20 -12.02 3.91 16.24
C THR A 20 -10.65 3.33 16.52
N ALA A 21 -9.62 4.16 16.68
CA ALA A 21 -8.49 3.93 17.59
C ALA A 21 -7.37 4.90 17.24
N THR A 22 -7.17 5.93 18.05
CA THR A 22 -5.85 6.29 18.58
C THR A 22 -6.02 7.51 19.49
N ASP A 23 -6.13 7.24 20.79
CA ASP A 23 -5.72 8.20 21.81
C ASP A 23 -4.19 8.35 21.76
N GLY A 24 -3.72 9.60 21.65
CA GLY A 24 -2.50 10.00 22.37
C GLY A 24 -1.12 9.78 21.74
N ALA A 25 -0.95 9.68 20.42
CA ALA A 25 0.38 9.76 19.82
C ALA A 25 0.73 11.21 19.42
N GLN A 26 1.50 11.92 20.28
CA GLN A 26 2.21 13.14 19.87
C GLN A 26 3.33 12.73 18.89
N LEU A 27 3.12 13.00 17.60
CA LEU A 27 4.05 12.69 16.52
C LEU A 27 4.92 13.91 16.18
N ASN A 28 6.24 13.71 16.08
CA ASN A 28 7.19 14.71 15.58
C ASN A 28 7.05 14.83 14.04
N LEU A 29 6.49 15.95 13.59
CA LEU A 29 6.10 16.24 12.20
C LEU A 29 7.27 16.57 11.24
N GLU A 30 8.51 16.66 11.72
CA GLU A 30 9.59 17.26 10.92
C GLU A 30 10.26 16.29 9.93
N ASP A 31 10.25 14.97 10.19
CA ASP A 31 11.02 14.00 9.37
C ASP A 31 10.27 13.46 8.13
N PHE A 32 8.94 13.46 8.12
CA PHE A 32 8.13 12.88 7.02
C PHE A 32 7.59 13.90 6.02
N ASN A 33 7.85 15.19 6.25
CA ASN A 33 7.59 16.24 5.28
C ASN A 33 8.68 16.33 4.20
N ASP A 34 9.75 15.52 4.28
CA ASP A 34 10.71 15.36 3.19
C ASP A 34 10.13 14.40 2.12
N PRO A 35 9.88 14.89 0.89
CA PRO A 35 9.31 14.07 -0.17
C PRO A 35 10.12 12.82 -0.52
N VAL A 36 11.44 12.86 -0.31
CA VAL A 36 12.36 11.74 -0.55
C VAL A 36 12.21 10.67 0.52
N VAL A 37 12.11 11.08 1.80
CA VAL A 37 11.91 10.15 2.92
C VAL A 37 10.55 9.46 2.80
N PHE A 38 9.52 10.21 2.45
CA PHE A 38 8.19 9.68 2.19
C PHE A 38 8.18 8.68 1.04
N TYR A 39 8.78 9.03 -0.10
CA TYR A 39 8.90 8.13 -1.25
C TYR A 39 9.69 6.85 -0.92
N LYS A 40 10.83 6.97 -0.23
CA LYS A 40 11.65 5.81 0.18
C LYS A 40 10.89 4.88 1.10
N SER A 41 10.13 5.43 2.06
CA SER A 41 9.28 4.67 2.96
C SER A 41 8.17 3.94 2.20
N ALA A 42 7.47 4.65 1.31
CA ALA A 42 6.45 4.07 0.43
C ALA A 42 7.01 2.93 -0.45
N LYS A 43 8.20 3.13 -1.03
CA LYS A 43 8.89 2.14 -1.86
C LYS A 43 9.25 0.89 -1.07
N GLN A 44 9.84 1.05 0.11
CA GLN A 44 10.20 -0.06 0.99
C GLN A 44 8.98 -0.88 1.43
N LEU A 45 7.80 -0.25 1.60
CA LEU A 45 6.56 -0.97 1.87
C LEU A 45 6.09 -1.74 0.64
N ALA A 46 6.04 -1.11 -0.53
CA ALA A 46 5.63 -1.76 -1.78
C ALA A 46 6.49 -2.99 -2.12
N GLU A 47 7.79 -2.95 -1.81
CA GLU A 47 8.71 -4.08 -2.02
C GLU A 47 8.38 -5.32 -1.15
N LYS A 48 7.66 -5.15 -0.04
CA LYS A 48 7.29 -6.26 0.87
C LYS A 48 6.01 -6.98 0.47
N PHE A 49 5.19 -6.39 -0.40
CA PHE A 49 3.85 -6.91 -0.71
C PHE A 49 3.87 -8.15 -1.62
N GLU A 50 4.70 -8.17 -2.66
CA GLU A 50 4.84 -9.35 -3.52
C GLU A 50 5.30 -10.61 -2.74
N PRO A 51 6.37 -10.55 -1.93
CA PRO A 51 6.78 -11.68 -1.09
C PRO A 51 5.67 -12.17 -0.17
N LEU A 52 4.94 -11.26 0.46
CA LEU A 52 3.82 -11.58 1.34
C LEU A 52 2.71 -12.32 0.58
N VAL A 53 2.27 -11.81 -0.57
CA VAL A 53 1.22 -12.44 -1.38
C VAL A 53 1.65 -13.82 -1.88
N LYS A 54 2.92 -13.98 -2.29
CA LYS A 54 3.46 -15.29 -2.70
C LYS A 54 3.43 -16.32 -1.57
N GLN A 55 3.73 -15.89 -0.34
CA GLN A 55 3.64 -16.76 0.83
C GLN A 55 2.20 -17.22 1.08
N VAL A 56 1.24 -16.28 1.08
CA VAL A 56 -0.17 -16.60 1.25
C VAL A 56 -0.67 -17.59 0.19
N ILE A 57 -0.39 -17.34 -1.10
CA ILE A 57 -0.78 -18.26 -2.19
C ILE A 57 -0.22 -19.67 -1.95
N GLY A 58 1.04 -19.78 -1.51
CA GLY A 58 1.70 -21.04 -1.26
C GLY A 58 1.09 -21.87 -0.12
N GLU A 59 0.40 -21.22 0.82
CA GLU A 59 -0.20 -21.86 2.00
C GLU A 59 -1.73 -22.02 1.91
N LEU A 60 -2.36 -21.50 0.86
CA LEU A 60 -3.79 -21.72 0.61
C LEU A 60 -4.07 -23.19 0.27
N PRO A 61 -5.22 -23.76 0.70
CA PRO A 61 -5.61 -25.12 0.33
C PRO A 61 -5.81 -25.28 -1.18
N GLN A 62 -4.90 -25.99 -1.85
CA GLN A 62 -4.82 -26.00 -3.33
C GLN A 62 -5.94 -26.79 -4.01
N GLU A 63 -6.43 -27.84 -3.36
CA GLU A 63 -7.43 -28.75 -3.92
C GLU A 63 -8.88 -28.33 -3.60
N GLU A 64 -9.06 -27.32 -2.75
CA GLU A 64 -10.37 -26.84 -2.35
C GLU A 64 -10.89 -25.78 -3.33
N GLU A 65 -12.07 -26.02 -3.92
CA GLU A 65 -12.71 -25.13 -4.90
C GLU A 65 -13.10 -23.77 -4.32
N SER A 66 -13.46 -23.73 -3.03
CA SER A 66 -13.85 -22.48 -2.35
C SER A 66 -12.74 -21.42 -2.35
N TYR A 67 -11.48 -21.84 -2.41
CA TYR A 67 -10.32 -20.95 -2.44
C TYR A 67 -9.84 -20.53 -3.84
N VAL A 68 -10.45 -21.05 -4.91
CA VAL A 68 -10.02 -20.74 -6.29
C VAL A 68 -10.05 -19.24 -6.56
N LYS A 69 -11.13 -18.55 -6.19
CA LYS A 69 -11.25 -17.10 -6.41
C LYS A 69 -10.21 -16.30 -5.64
N HIS A 70 -9.83 -16.74 -4.44
CA HIS A 70 -8.79 -16.10 -3.65
C HIS A 70 -7.42 -16.27 -4.29
N ARG A 71 -7.08 -17.48 -4.77
CA ARG A 71 -5.86 -17.74 -5.53
C ARG A 71 -5.78 -16.86 -6.77
N GLU A 72 -6.83 -16.86 -7.59
CA GLU A 72 -6.89 -16.06 -8.82
C GLU A 72 -6.73 -14.55 -8.54
N ALA A 73 -7.38 -14.03 -7.49
CA ALA A 73 -7.25 -12.63 -7.11
C ALA A 73 -5.81 -12.27 -6.69
N LEU A 74 -5.18 -13.12 -5.88
CA LEU A 74 -3.81 -12.93 -5.41
C LEU A 74 -2.78 -13.10 -6.54
N GLU A 75 -2.96 -14.06 -7.44
CA GLU A 75 -2.13 -14.24 -8.63
C GLU A 75 -2.27 -13.07 -9.60
N ASN A 76 -3.49 -12.56 -9.79
CA ASN A 76 -3.74 -11.38 -10.60
C ASN A 76 -3.06 -10.13 -10.03
N TYR A 77 -3.00 -9.98 -8.70
CA TYR A 77 -2.19 -8.94 -8.07
C TYR A 77 -0.70 -9.08 -8.44
N LEU A 78 -0.14 -10.30 -8.40
CA LEU A 78 1.26 -10.53 -8.78
C LEU A 78 1.53 -10.16 -10.24
N LEU A 79 0.60 -10.50 -11.15
CA LEU A 79 0.70 -10.11 -12.56
C LEU A 79 0.67 -8.59 -12.74
N LYS A 80 -0.32 -7.91 -12.14
CA LYS A 80 -0.43 -6.44 -12.19
C LYS A 80 0.78 -5.73 -11.58
N SER A 81 1.34 -6.27 -10.50
CA SER A 81 2.56 -5.74 -9.88
C SER A 81 3.74 -5.82 -10.85
N GLN A 82 3.92 -6.94 -11.54
CA GLN A 82 4.96 -7.10 -12.56
C GLN A 82 4.76 -6.15 -13.75
N GLU A 83 3.53 -6.01 -14.24
CA GLU A 83 3.19 -5.07 -15.33
C GLU A 83 3.47 -3.62 -14.93
N THR A 84 3.11 -3.23 -13.70
CA THR A 84 3.36 -1.89 -13.17
C THR A 84 4.85 -1.61 -13.02
N LYS A 85 5.64 -2.59 -12.57
CA LYS A 85 7.11 -2.48 -12.50
C LYS A 85 7.72 -2.31 -13.89
N ALA A 86 7.26 -3.10 -14.87
CA ALA A 86 7.79 -3.10 -16.23
C ALA A 86 7.40 -1.87 -17.08
N THR A 87 6.26 -1.24 -16.79
CA THR A 87 5.76 -0.08 -17.57
C THR A 87 6.63 1.15 -17.35
N PRO A 88 7.20 1.84 -18.36
CA PRO A 88 7.92 3.08 -18.14
C PRO A 88 6.98 4.17 -17.58
N GLU A 89 7.19 4.56 -16.32
CA GLU A 89 6.36 5.54 -15.62
C GLU A 89 7.19 6.23 -14.51
N ILE A 90 6.73 7.40 -14.06
CA ILE A 90 7.35 8.13 -12.96
C ILE A 90 7.46 7.24 -11.73
N CYS A 91 8.66 7.14 -11.16
CA CYS A 91 8.99 6.30 -10.01
C CYS A 91 8.01 6.45 -8.85
N PHE A 92 7.66 7.69 -8.52
CA PHE A 92 6.68 7.99 -7.49
C PHE A 92 5.30 7.39 -7.82
N ILE A 93 4.80 7.59 -9.05
CA ILE A 93 3.49 7.07 -9.47
C ILE A 93 3.43 5.55 -9.37
N LYS A 94 4.48 4.86 -9.84
CA LYS A 94 4.57 3.39 -9.76
C LYS A 94 4.43 2.88 -8.34
N VAL A 95 5.16 3.48 -7.41
CA VAL A 95 5.16 3.06 -6.00
C VAL A 95 3.75 3.19 -5.42
N PHE A 96 3.07 4.32 -5.64
CA PHE A 96 1.70 4.50 -5.13
C PHE A 96 0.68 3.56 -5.79
N LYS A 97 0.84 3.26 -7.08
CA LYS A 97 0.01 2.28 -7.76
C LYS A 97 0.18 0.87 -7.16
N LEU A 98 1.42 0.46 -6.86
CA LEU A 98 1.68 -0.80 -6.16
C LEU A 98 1.07 -0.84 -4.75
N LEU A 99 1.05 0.31 -4.05
CA LEU A 99 0.39 0.41 -2.75
C LEU A 99 -1.14 0.28 -2.88
N GLU A 100 -1.73 0.97 -3.83
CA GLU A 100 -3.17 0.94 -4.12
C GLU A 100 -3.63 -0.46 -4.53
N ASP A 101 -2.96 -1.09 -5.50
CA ASP A 101 -3.26 -2.45 -5.95
C ASP A 101 -3.22 -3.47 -4.79
N PHE A 102 -2.33 -3.28 -3.82
CA PHE A 102 -2.24 -4.14 -2.65
C PHE A 102 -3.37 -3.88 -1.62
N ILE A 103 -3.75 -2.61 -1.42
CA ILE A 103 -4.91 -2.29 -0.57
C ILE A 103 -6.16 -2.95 -1.15
N ASP A 104 -6.35 -2.85 -2.47
CA ASP A 104 -7.50 -3.42 -3.16
C ASP A 104 -7.58 -4.94 -3.05
N VAL A 105 -6.44 -5.65 -3.11
CA VAL A 105 -6.45 -7.11 -2.99
C VAL A 105 -6.74 -7.58 -1.56
N VAL A 106 -6.40 -6.78 -0.54
CA VAL A 106 -6.60 -7.17 0.87
C VAL A 106 -7.92 -6.64 1.45
N ALA A 107 -8.49 -5.57 0.89
CA ALA A 107 -9.71 -4.94 1.38
C ALA A 107 -10.90 -5.91 1.61
N PRO A 108 -11.18 -6.89 0.73
CA PRO A 108 -12.30 -7.82 0.92
C PRO A 108 -12.20 -8.64 2.21
N TYR A 109 -10.98 -8.93 2.68
CA TYR A 109 -10.76 -9.78 3.85
C TYR A 109 -10.93 -9.03 5.18
N LYS A 110 -10.98 -7.69 5.15
CA LYS A 110 -10.99 -6.85 6.36
C LYS A 110 -12.38 -6.59 6.93
N HIS A 111 -13.45 -7.08 6.29
CA HIS A 111 -14.80 -6.78 6.74
C HIS A 111 -15.09 -7.47 8.09
N LYS A 112 -15.55 -6.69 9.06
CA LYS A 112 -16.04 -7.16 10.37
C LYS A 112 -17.57 -7.10 10.38
N THR A 113 -18.20 -7.94 9.58
CA THR A 113 -19.64 -8.17 9.64
C THR A 113 -19.89 -9.58 10.16
N ASP A 114 -21.05 -9.88 10.73
CA ASP A 114 -21.32 -11.21 11.30
C ASP A 114 -21.37 -12.34 10.23
N ASP A 115 -21.33 -12.00 8.94
CA ASP A 115 -21.39 -12.92 7.79
C ASP A 115 -20.04 -13.06 7.01
N VAL A 116 -18.88 -12.98 7.65
CA VAL A 116 -17.59 -13.21 6.93
C VAL A 116 -17.44 -14.69 6.55
N ALA A 117 -17.10 -14.96 5.29
CA ALA A 117 -16.81 -16.31 4.82
C ALA A 117 -15.59 -16.89 5.55
N VAL A 118 -15.62 -18.20 5.83
CA VAL A 118 -14.53 -18.88 6.56
C VAL A 118 -13.22 -18.79 5.78
N GLU A 119 -13.31 -18.81 4.45
CA GLU A 119 -12.20 -18.66 3.52
C GLU A 119 -11.55 -17.28 3.61
N ASP A 120 -12.34 -16.21 3.72
CA ASP A 120 -11.84 -14.83 3.88
C ASP A 120 -11.05 -14.69 5.19
N LEU A 121 -11.58 -15.26 6.28
CA LEU A 121 -10.90 -15.30 7.57
C LEU A 121 -9.58 -16.06 7.49
N LYS A 122 -9.55 -17.18 6.75
CA LYS A 122 -8.33 -17.97 6.57
C LYS A 122 -7.28 -17.21 5.77
N VAL A 123 -7.68 -16.53 4.70
CA VAL A 123 -6.77 -15.69 3.91
C VAL A 123 -6.20 -14.57 4.78
N LEU A 124 -7.03 -13.88 5.57
CA LEU A 124 -6.58 -12.84 6.49
C LEU A 124 -5.63 -13.38 7.58
N GLU A 125 -5.92 -14.58 8.11
CA GLU A 125 -5.06 -15.27 9.07
C GLU A 125 -3.66 -15.48 8.48
N LEU A 126 -3.57 -16.04 7.27
CA LEU A 126 -2.30 -16.26 6.58
C LEU A 126 -1.55 -14.94 6.36
N PHE A 127 -2.23 -13.90 5.89
CA PHE A 127 -1.64 -12.56 5.79
C PHE A 127 -1.03 -12.09 7.12
N ASN A 128 -1.79 -12.22 8.23
CA ASN A 128 -1.32 -11.80 9.55
C ASN A 128 -0.15 -12.64 10.07
N GLN A 129 -0.14 -13.95 9.81
CA GLN A 129 0.98 -14.83 10.15
C GLN A 129 2.30 -14.41 9.48
N HIS A 130 2.21 -13.82 8.28
CA HIS A 130 3.34 -13.30 7.52
C HIS A 130 3.63 -11.81 7.74
N GLY A 131 3.08 -11.21 8.81
CA GLY A 131 3.42 -9.86 9.23
C GLY A 131 2.57 -8.74 8.62
N TYR A 132 1.40 -9.07 8.05
CA TYR A 132 0.50 -8.07 7.49
C TYR A 132 0.07 -6.99 8.48
N ALA A 133 -0.25 -7.34 9.72
CA ALA A 133 -0.66 -6.36 10.74
C ALA A 133 0.40 -5.27 11.00
N GLU A 134 1.68 -5.64 10.97
CA GLU A 134 2.78 -4.69 11.11
C GLU A 134 2.94 -3.82 9.86
N LEU A 135 2.76 -4.40 8.66
CA LEU A 135 2.77 -3.65 7.41
C LEU A 135 1.61 -2.66 7.30
N GLU A 136 0.42 -3.06 7.74
CA GLU A 136 -0.75 -2.20 7.81
C GLU A 136 -0.50 -1.01 8.74
N LYS A 137 0.11 -1.25 9.90
CA LYS A 137 0.50 -0.18 10.82
C LYS A 137 1.51 0.77 10.19
N GLN A 138 2.56 0.26 9.54
CA GLN A 138 3.56 1.10 8.86
C GLN A 138 2.93 1.92 7.72
N LEU A 139 1.96 1.36 6.99
CA LEU A 139 1.22 2.07 5.95
C LEU A 139 0.34 3.17 6.54
N LEU A 140 -0.33 2.89 7.65
CA LEU A 140 -1.17 3.87 8.36
C LEU A 140 -0.31 5.02 8.90
N ASP A 141 0.82 4.71 9.54
CA ASP A 141 1.75 5.72 10.06
C ASP A 141 2.26 6.63 8.92
N LEU A 142 2.65 6.03 7.78
CA LEU A 142 3.08 6.77 6.60
C LEU A 142 2.00 7.75 6.10
N VAL A 143 0.74 7.34 6.12
CA VAL A 143 -0.39 8.11 5.61
C VAL A 143 -0.86 9.17 6.60
N LEU A 144 -0.86 8.87 7.90
CA LEU A 144 -1.24 9.82 8.94
C LEU A 144 -0.24 10.97 9.07
N GLN A 145 1.03 10.71 8.76
CA GLN A 145 2.10 11.70 8.78
C GLN A 145 2.17 12.53 7.49
N TYR A 146 1.39 12.18 6.46
CA TYR A 146 1.36 12.89 5.19
C TYR A 146 0.45 14.12 5.23
N ASP A 147 1.06 15.32 5.18
CA ASP A 147 0.35 16.56 4.87
C ASP A 147 0.50 16.86 3.36
N ALA A 148 -0.58 16.67 2.60
CA ALA A 148 -0.59 16.87 1.15
C ALA A 148 -0.25 18.31 0.72
N VAL A 149 -0.61 19.30 1.53
CA VAL A 149 -0.38 20.72 1.24
C VAL A 149 1.08 21.06 1.47
N GLU A 150 1.64 20.60 2.58
CA GLU A 150 3.05 20.82 2.91
C GLU A 150 3.98 20.02 1.99
N PHE A 151 3.63 18.79 1.67
CA PHE A 151 4.35 17.95 0.70
C PHE A 151 4.42 18.61 -0.68
N SER A 152 3.29 19.12 -1.19
CA SER A 152 3.23 19.79 -2.50
C SER A 152 4.13 21.04 -2.56
N LYS A 153 4.14 21.85 -1.50
CA LYS A 153 5.03 23.02 -1.39
C LYS A 153 6.51 22.61 -1.41
N ARG A 154 6.86 21.53 -0.70
CA ARG A 154 8.23 21.04 -0.60
C ARG A 154 8.71 20.39 -1.88
N VAL A 155 7.86 19.63 -2.58
CA VAL A 155 8.15 19.10 -3.92
C VAL A 155 8.48 20.22 -4.90
N ALA A 156 7.74 21.33 -4.85
CA ALA A 156 7.99 22.50 -5.71
C ALA A 156 9.32 23.22 -5.40
N SER A 157 9.91 23.01 -4.21
CA SER A 157 11.19 23.60 -3.81
C SER A 157 12.37 22.64 -3.89
N LEU A 158 12.21 21.44 -4.44
CA LEU A 158 13.28 20.45 -4.58
C LEU A 158 14.31 20.85 -5.64
N SER A 159 15.58 20.47 -5.42
CA SER A 159 16.61 20.60 -6.43
C SER A 159 16.35 19.66 -7.62
N PRO A 160 16.89 19.95 -8.82
CA PRO A 160 16.73 19.09 -9.99
C PRO A 160 17.19 17.64 -9.77
N GLU A 161 18.23 17.42 -8.94
CA GLU A 161 18.72 16.07 -8.63
C GLU A 161 17.70 15.25 -7.82
N VAL A 162 17.06 15.88 -6.83
CA VAL A 162 16.02 15.25 -6.01
C VAL A 162 14.72 15.09 -6.79
N GLY A 163 14.42 16.05 -7.67
CA GLY A 163 13.35 15.94 -8.66
C GLY A 163 13.53 14.74 -9.59
N HIS A 164 14.76 14.36 -9.94
CA HIS A 164 15.01 13.17 -10.78
C HIS A 164 14.77 11.85 -10.04
N GLU A 165 15.07 11.77 -8.73
CA GLU A 165 14.79 10.57 -7.92
C GLU A 165 13.27 10.32 -7.76
N LEU A 166 12.49 11.39 -7.63
CA LEU A 166 11.03 11.31 -7.42
C LEU A 166 10.21 11.31 -8.72
N LEU A 167 10.57 12.21 -9.65
CA LEU A 167 9.84 12.48 -10.89
C LEU A 167 10.52 11.87 -12.11
N GLY A 168 11.65 11.19 -11.94
CA GLY A 168 12.29 10.42 -13.00
C GLY A 168 11.44 9.23 -13.42
N VAL A 169 11.64 8.78 -14.66
CA VAL A 169 11.03 7.56 -15.17
C VAL A 169 11.83 6.38 -14.64
N CYS A 170 11.18 5.50 -13.88
CA CYS A 170 11.80 4.26 -13.44
C CYS A 170 11.79 3.26 -14.60
N GLU A 171 12.94 3.03 -15.22
CA GLU A 171 13.15 1.92 -16.15
C GLU A 171 13.79 0.76 -15.37
N ARG A 172 13.03 -0.32 -15.18
CA ARG A 172 13.35 -1.58 -14.46
C ARG A 172 12.83 -1.67 -13.04
#